data_AF-A0A964ATV5-F1
#
_entry.id   AF-A0A964ATV5-F1
#
_cell.length_a   1.000
_cell.length_b   1.000
_cell.length_c   1.000
_cell.angle_alpha   90.00
_cell.angle_beta   90.00
_cell.angle_gamma   90.00
#
_symmetry.space_group_name_H-M   'P 1'
#
loop_
_entity.id
_entity.type
_entity.pdbx_description
1 polymer ?
#
loop_
_entity_poly.entity_id
_entity_poly.type
_entity_poly.pdbx_seq_one_letter_code
_entity_poly.pdbx_strand_id
1 'polypeptide(L)'
;MTLSLRAQTARKAVALCAEDSELRKALTPTNPSAMKNLAKVAAEAEIPEELQIFLRYQGARAGRDGLSTQAATELLKALQALWNEHDDDERRMQAARHLIGHLTRLHREFGEQPERGGKARQSGRDRQSGRDRHSGRGGRR
;
A
#
# COMPACT_ATOMS: atom_id res chain seq x y z
N MET A 1 7.26 -17.69 25.69
CA MET A 1 7.99 -17.34 24.46
C MET A 1 7.63 -15.91 24.08
N THR A 2 8.63 -15.03 23.97
CA THR A 2 8.46 -13.65 23.52
C THR A 2 8.33 -13.64 21.99
N LEU A 3 7.31 -12.97 21.45
CA LEU A 3 7.11 -12.86 20.00
C LEU A 3 8.24 -12.02 19.36
N SER A 4 8.62 -12.33 18.12
CA SER A 4 9.52 -11.47 17.35
C SER A 4 8.89 -10.11 17.05
N LEU A 5 9.70 -9.07 16.86
CA LEU A 5 9.20 -7.71 16.54
C LEU A 5 8.28 -7.70 15.30
N ARG A 6 8.64 -8.49 14.28
CA ARG A 6 7.82 -8.70 13.08
C ARG A 6 6.46 -9.32 13.38
N ALA A 7 6.38 -10.28 14.32
CA ALA A 7 5.13 -10.90 14.73
C ALA A 7 4.28 -9.97 15.61
N GLN A 8 4.92 -9.19 16.49
CA GLN A 8 4.24 -8.17 17.31
C GLN A 8 3.59 -7.09 16.42
N THR A 9 4.34 -6.54 15.47
CA THR A 9 3.85 -5.55 14.50
C THR A 9 2.79 -6.11 13.56
N ALA A 10 2.84 -7.40 13.20
CA ALA A 10 1.78 -8.06 12.43
C ALA A 10 0.46 -8.11 13.21
N ARG A 11 0.50 -8.50 14.49
CA ARG A 11 -0.71 -8.51 15.36
C ARG A 11 -1.28 -7.11 15.52
N LYS A 12 -0.44 -6.10 15.70
CA LYS A 12 -0.87 -4.69 15.76
C LYS A 12 -1.51 -4.24 14.45
N ALA A 13 -0.93 -4.59 13.30
CA ALA A 13 -1.50 -4.25 11.99
C ALA A 13 -2.92 -4.83 11.83
N VAL A 14 -3.13 -6.10 12.21
CA VAL A 14 -4.45 -6.73 12.18
C VAL A 14 -5.44 -6.01 13.11
N ALA A 15 -5.03 -5.69 14.33
CA ALA A 15 -5.88 -4.96 15.28
C ALA A 15 -6.24 -3.56 14.78
N LEU A 16 -5.27 -2.84 14.22
CA LEU A 16 -5.45 -1.52 13.62
C LEU A 16 -6.30 -1.56 12.34
N CYS A 17 -6.48 -2.72 11.71
CA CYS A 17 -7.31 -2.92 10.53
C CYS A 17 -8.58 -3.76 10.80
N ALA A 18 -9.00 -3.86 12.06
CA ALA A 18 -10.32 -4.39 12.40
C ALA A 18 -11.44 -3.60 11.69
N GLU A 19 -12.59 -4.24 11.44
CA GLU A 19 -13.68 -3.67 10.61
C GLU A 19 -14.11 -2.27 11.03
N ASP A 20 -14.18 -2.00 12.34
CA ASP A 20 -14.64 -0.72 12.87
C ASP A 20 -13.53 0.31 13.11
N SER A 21 -12.28 -0.01 12.79
CA SER A 21 -11.16 0.87 13.11
C SER A 21 -11.17 2.13 12.24
N GLU A 22 -10.88 3.28 12.87
CA GLU A 22 -10.73 4.55 12.17
C GLU A 22 -9.62 4.50 11.13
N LEU A 23 -8.53 3.79 11.42
CA LEU A 23 -7.46 3.59 10.45
C LEU A 23 -7.94 2.82 9.21
N ARG A 24 -8.72 1.74 9.37
CA ARG A 24 -9.26 1.01 8.22
C ARG A 24 -10.19 1.89 7.40
N LYS A 25 -11.11 2.61 8.04
CA LYS A 25 -12.02 3.54 7.35
C LYS A 25 -11.25 4.60 6.56
N ALA A 26 -10.18 5.14 7.15
CA ALA A 26 -9.34 6.15 6.52
C ALA A 26 -8.48 5.59 5.36
N LEU A 27 -8.00 4.35 5.50
CA LEU A 27 -7.18 3.68 4.50
C LEU A 27 -8.00 3.09 3.35
N THR A 28 -9.25 2.67 3.56
CA THR A 28 -10.10 2.06 2.51
C THR A 28 -10.23 2.89 1.22
N PRO A 29 -10.47 4.22 1.26
CA PRO A 29 -10.54 5.04 0.04
C PRO A 29 -9.15 5.44 -0.51
N THR A 30 -8.06 5.01 0.12
CA THR A 30 -6.70 5.42 -0.27
C THR A 30 -6.24 4.67 -1.52
N ASN A 31 -5.57 5.39 -2.43
CA ASN A 31 -4.98 4.77 -3.62
C ASN A 31 -3.87 3.78 -3.19
N PRO A 32 -3.86 2.51 -3.68
CA PRO A 32 -2.80 1.55 -3.36
C PRO A 32 -1.38 2.05 -3.66
N SER A 33 -1.22 2.96 -4.63
CA SER A 33 0.07 3.59 -4.93
C SER A 33 0.57 4.49 -3.80
N ALA A 34 -0.32 5.16 -3.07
CA ALA A 34 0.05 5.98 -1.91
C ALA A 34 0.65 5.11 -0.79
N MET A 35 0.03 3.95 -0.51
CA MET A 35 0.57 2.99 0.47
C MET A 35 1.91 2.39 0.04
N LYS A 36 2.07 2.08 -1.26
CA LYS A 36 3.37 1.64 -1.79
C LYS A 36 4.45 2.70 -1.65
N ASN A 37 4.12 3.97 -1.90
CA ASN A 37 5.06 5.08 -1.74
C ASN A 37 5.46 5.27 -0.27
N LEU A 38 4.50 5.20 0.66
CA LEU A 38 4.79 5.24 2.09
C LEU A 38 5.73 4.10 2.51
N ALA A 39 5.52 2.87 2.00
CA ALA A 39 6.40 1.74 2.30
C ALA A 39 7.83 1.94 1.78
N LYS A 40 8.01 2.61 0.63
CA LYS A 40 9.34 2.96 0.10
C LYS A 40 10.02 4.00 1.00
N VAL A 41 9.31 5.07 1.33
CA VAL A 41 9.84 6.13 2.21
C VAL A 41 10.20 5.55 3.58
N ALA A 42 9.41 4.64 4.14
CA ALA A 42 9.74 3.96 5.39
C ALA A 42 11.01 3.10 5.31
N ALA A 43 11.28 2.49 4.15
CA ALA A 43 12.48 1.70 3.94
C ALA A 43 13.74 2.56 3.87
N GLU A 44 13.62 3.78 3.35
CA GLU A 44 14.71 4.75 3.18
C GLU A 44 14.93 5.63 4.42
N ALA A 45 13.88 5.89 5.19
CA ALA A 45 13.95 6.76 6.36
C ALA A 45 14.88 6.18 7.44
N GLU A 46 15.73 7.04 8.00
CA GLU A 46 16.72 6.69 9.03
C GLU A 46 16.20 6.92 10.44
N ILE A 47 15.35 7.94 10.62
CA ILE A 47 14.80 8.35 11.91
C ILE A 47 13.27 8.51 11.88
N PRO A 48 12.57 8.36 13.02
CA PRO A 48 11.12 8.52 13.10
C PRO A 48 10.60 9.84 12.53
N GLU A 49 11.33 10.93 12.75
CA GLU A 49 10.98 12.29 12.35
C GLU A 49 10.80 12.43 10.84
N GLU A 50 11.60 11.73 10.02
CA GLU A 50 11.48 11.75 8.57
C GLU A 50 10.12 11.19 8.11
N LEU A 51 9.67 10.10 8.75
CA LEU A 51 8.35 9.55 8.49
C LEU A 51 7.23 10.48 8.97
N GLN A 52 7.42 11.13 10.12
CA GLN A 52 6.45 12.12 10.61
C GLN A 52 6.29 13.29 9.65
N ILE A 53 7.40 13.85 9.18
CA ILE A 53 7.44 14.94 8.21
C ILE A 53 6.74 14.52 6.91
N PHE A 54 7.07 13.33 6.40
CA PHE A 54 6.45 12.81 5.18
C PHE A 54 4.93 12.65 5.32
N LEU A 55 4.45 12.06 6.42
CA LEU A 55 3.01 11.88 6.66
C LEU A 55 2.28 13.22 6.79
N ARG A 56 2.86 14.19 7.52
CA ARG A 56 2.30 15.55 7.62
C ARG A 56 2.24 16.24 6.26
N TYR A 57 3.29 16.09 5.46
CA TYR A 57 3.35 16.63 4.10
C TYR A 57 2.26 16.02 3.20
N GLN A 58 2.11 14.69 3.21
CA GLN A 58 1.06 13.99 2.46
C GLN A 58 -0.33 14.45 2.89
N GLY A 59 -0.59 14.53 4.20
CA GLY A 59 -1.88 14.97 4.73
C GLY A 59 -2.22 16.43 4.44
N ALA A 60 -1.22 17.30 4.28
CA ALA A 60 -1.40 18.70 3.90
C ALA A 60 -1.63 18.87 2.39
N ARG A 61 -1.14 17.95 1.57
CA ARG A 61 -1.25 18.00 0.11
C ARG A 61 -2.46 17.18 -0.35
N ALA A 62 -3.66 17.76 -0.23
CA ALA A 62 -4.89 17.17 -0.76
C ALA A 62 -4.84 17.08 -2.30
N GLY A 63 -4.37 15.95 -2.82
CA GLY A 63 -4.28 15.65 -4.25
C GLY A 63 -4.66 14.19 -4.54
N ARG A 64 -4.91 13.86 -5.82
CA ARG A 64 -5.44 12.55 -6.26
C ARG A 64 -4.56 11.34 -5.93
N ASP A 65 -3.28 11.53 -5.62
CA ASP A 65 -2.28 10.45 -5.55
C ASP A 65 -1.63 10.28 -4.16
N GLY A 66 -2.04 11.08 -3.16
CA GLY A 66 -1.48 11.07 -1.80
C GLY A 66 -2.35 10.34 -0.76
N LEU A 67 -1.89 10.34 0.49
CA LEU A 67 -2.72 9.95 1.63
C LEU A 67 -3.74 11.05 1.93
N SER A 68 -4.98 10.67 2.25
CA SER A 68 -5.92 11.64 2.80
C SER A 68 -5.39 12.20 4.13
N THR A 69 -5.81 13.42 4.50
CA THR A 69 -5.45 14.01 5.79
C THR A 69 -5.81 13.09 6.96
N GLN A 70 -6.97 12.43 6.89
CA GLN A 70 -7.40 11.47 7.89
C GLN A 70 -6.50 10.21 7.91
N ALA A 71 -6.17 9.64 6.75
CA ALA A 71 -5.28 8.48 6.67
C ALA A 71 -3.88 8.80 7.22
N ALA A 72 -3.31 9.94 6.84
CA ALA A 72 -2.02 10.40 7.35
C ALA A 72 -2.04 10.60 8.88
N THR A 73 -3.13 11.17 9.40
CA THR A 73 -3.31 11.41 10.84
C THR A 73 -3.41 10.09 11.62
N GLU A 74 -4.24 9.15 11.17
CA GLU A 74 -4.41 7.85 11.84
C GLU A 74 -3.13 7.00 11.76
N LEU A 75 -2.41 7.05 10.63
CA LEU A 75 -1.10 6.41 10.49
C LEU A 75 -0.08 7.01 11.46
N LEU A 76 -0.05 8.34 11.59
CA LEU A 76 0.87 9.02 12.51
C LEU A 76 0.59 8.62 13.96
N LYS A 77 -0.68 8.57 14.38
CA LYS A 77 -1.07 8.09 15.72
C LYS A 77 -0.60 6.65 15.96
N ALA A 78 -0.81 5.76 14.99
CA ALA A 78 -0.39 4.37 15.10
C ALA A 78 1.15 4.24 15.22
N LEU A 79 1.90 5.02 14.46
CA LEU A 79 3.36 5.04 14.53
C LEU A 79 3.87 5.64 15.84
N GLN A 80 3.28 6.72 16.33
CA GLN A 80 3.64 7.31 17.62
C GLN A 80 3.39 6.34 18.78
N ALA A 81 2.24 5.66 18.79
CA ALA A 81 1.97 4.62 19.78
C ALA A 81 3.02 3.51 19.73
N LEU A 82 3.39 3.06 18.52
CA LEU A 82 4.43 2.05 18.34
C LEU A 82 5.82 2.53 18.78
N TRP A 83 6.18 3.78 18.49
CA TRP A 83 7.48 4.33 18.86
C TRP A 83 7.64 4.53 20.36
N ASN A 84 6.56 4.82 21.08
CA ASN A 84 6.56 4.92 22.54
C ASN A 84 6.81 3.57 23.24
N GLU A 85 6.74 2.45 22.52
CA GLU A 85 7.06 1.11 23.04
C GLU A 85 8.56 0.76 22.93
N HIS A 86 9.35 1.65 22.34
CA HIS A 86 10.76 1.43 22.04
C HIS A 86 11.60 2.66 22.40
N ASP A 87 12.75 2.43 23.04
CA ASP A 87 13.61 3.51 23.53
C ASP A 87 14.66 3.96 22.51
N ASP A 88 14.94 3.14 21.49
CA ASP A 88 15.95 3.40 20.47
C ASP A 88 15.36 3.60 19.07
N ASP A 89 15.92 4.54 18.32
CA ASP A 89 15.40 4.93 17.00
C ASP A 89 15.55 3.82 15.95
N GLU A 90 16.57 2.98 16.06
CA GLU A 90 16.77 1.84 15.15
C GLU A 90 15.58 0.86 15.25
N ARG A 91 15.19 0.49 16.47
CA ARG A 91 14.07 -0.41 16.73
C ARG A 91 12.74 0.24 16.44
N ARG A 92 12.57 1.53 16.75
CA ARG A 92 11.41 2.33 16.32
C ARG A 92 11.21 2.27 14.81
N MET A 93 12.29 2.46 14.04
CA MET A 93 12.25 2.42 12.58
C MET A 93 12.05 1.01 12.04
N GLN A 94 12.69 0.00 12.63
CA GLN A 94 12.44 -1.39 12.27
C GLN A 94 10.96 -1.78 12.49
N ALA A 95 10.38 -1.37 13.62
CA ALA A 95 8.98 -1.59 13.93
C ALA A 95 8.05 -0.85 12.95
N ALA A 96 8.34 0.41 12.63
CA ALA A 96 7.58 1.20 11.66
C ALA A 96 7.61 0.57 10.26
N ARG A 97 8.78 0.15 9.78
CA ARG A 97 8.94 -0.56 8.49
C ARG A 97 8.11 -1.83 8.44
N HIS A 98 8.13 -2.63 9.51
CA HIS A 98 7.29 -3.82 9.59
C HIS A 98 5.80 -3.48 9.59
N LEU A 99 5.37 -2.54 10.42
CA LEU A 99 3.97 -2.13 10.52
C LEU A 99 3.45 -1.62 9.17
N ILE A 100 4.14 -0.67 8.54
CA ILE A 100 3.77 -0.11 7.22
C ILE A 100 3.78 -1.20 6.14
N GLY A 101 4.74 -2.12 6.20
CA GLY A 101 4.79 -3.27 5.30
C GLY A 101 3.56 -4.19 5.44
N HIS A 102 3.09 -4.43 6.66
CA HIS A 102 1.89 -5.22 6.91
C HIS A 102 0.61 -4.48 6.50
N LEU A 103 0.49 -3.20 6.86
CA LEU A 103 -0.64 -2.35 6.46
C LEU A 103 -0.76 -2.25 4.93
N THR A 104 0.37 -2.13 4.22
CA THR A 104 0.39 -2.13 2.75
C THR A 104 -0.12 -3.44 2.15
N ARG A 105 0.07 -4.58 2.82
CA ARG A 105 -0.47 -5.88 2.38
C ARG A 105 -1.97 -5.97 2.66
N LEU A 106 -2.39 -5.68 3.89
CA LEU A 106 -3.80 -5.67 4.29
C LEU A 106 -4.63 -4.69 3.45
N HIS A 107 -4.06 -3.54 3.10
CA HIS A 107 -4.71 -2.57 2.23
C HIS A 107 -5.05 -3.13 0.84
N ARG A 108 -4.25 -4.06 0.30
CA ARG A 108 -4.58 -4.71 -0.99
C ARG A 108 -5.83 -5.56 -0.86
N GLU A 109 -6.01 -6.20 0.29
CA GLU A 109 -7.18 -7.03 0.59
C GLU A 109 -8.46 -6.19 0.75
N PHE A 110 -8.35 -4.91 1.14
CA PHE A 110 -9.52 -4.00 1.20
C PHE A 110 -10.15 -3.77 -0.17
N GLY A 111 -9.33 -3.66 -1.22
CA GLY A 111 -9.78 -3.49 -2.61
C GLY A 111 -10.16 -4.79 -3.31
N GLU A 112 -9.80 -5.95 -2.73
CA GLU A 112 -10.16 -7.29 -3.18
C GLU A 112 -11.33 -7.87 -2.39
N GLN A 113 -12.20 -7.03 -1.81
CA GLN A 113 -13.51 -7.54 -1.39
C GLN A 113 -14.19 -8.11 -2.64
N PRO A 114 -14.53 -9.42 -2.66
CA PRO A 114 -15.23 -9.98 -3.79
C PRO A 114 -16.58 -9.28 -3.81
N GLU A 115 -16.83 -8.49 -4.84
CA GLU A 115 -18.21 -8.19 -5.20
C GLU A 115 -18.90 -9.55 -5.30
N ARG A 116 -19.83 -9.82 -4.38
CA ARG A 116 -20.87 -10.82 -4.58
C ARG A 116 -21.65 -10.37 -5.82
N GLY A 117 -21.16 -10.73 -6.99
CA GLY A 117 -21.67 -10.22 -8.26
C GLY A 117 -20.71 -10.57 -9.39
N GLY A 118 -20.95 -11.71 -10.03
CA GLY A 118 -20.03 -12.27 -11.02
C GLY A 118 -19.78 -11.37 -12.23
N LYS A 119 -18.59 -11.52 -12.80
CA LYS A 119 -18.43 -12.11 -14.14
C LYS A 119 -16.97 -12.46 -14.35
N ALA A 120 -16.72 -13.75 -14.47
CA ALA A 120 -15.50 -14.30 -15.04
C ALA A 120 -15.23 -13.60 -16.39
N ARG A 121 -14.15 -12.82 -16.48
CA ARG A 121 -13.56 -12.51 -17.78
C ARG A 121 -12.58 -13.62 -18.11
N GLN A 122 -13.19 -14.70 -18.58
CA GLN A 122 -12.55 -15.75 -19.33
C GLN A 122 -12.05 -15.20 -20.67
N SER A 123 -10.94 -15.80 -21.10
CA SER A 123 -10.50 -15.97 -22.48
C SER A 123 -9.79 -14.81 -23.15
N GLY A 124 -8.54 -15.11 -23.53
CA GLY A 124 -7.74 -14.31 -24.44
C GLY A 124 -6.36 -14.94 -24.71
N ARG A 125 -6.25 -16.27 -24.62
CA ARG A 125 -5.05 -17.00 -25.06
C ARG A 125 -5.50 -18.19 -25.91
N ASP A 126 -5.37 -18.04 -27.21
CA ASP A 126 -4.94 -19.04 -28.20
C ASP A 126 -5.27 -18.47 -29.60
N ARG A 127 -4.25 -18.08 -30.39
CA ARG A 127 -3.46 -18.89 -31.35
C ARG A 127 -3.96 -18.70 -32.79
N GLN A 128 -3.04 -18.19 -33.61
CA GLN A 128 -2.73 -18.59 -34.99
C GLN A 128 -3.87 -18.71 -36.03
N SER A 129 -3.80 -17.86 -37.06
CA SER A 129 -3.52 -18.22 -38.47
C SER A 129 -3.63 -16.93 -39.28
N GLY A 130 -2.63 -16.51 -40.06
CA GLY A 130 -2.24 -17.17 -41.28
C GLY A 130 -3.13 -16.69 -42.43
N ARG A 131 -2.73 -15.60 -43.12
CA ARG A 131 -2.91 -15.45 -44.58
C ARG A 131 -2.36 -14.12 -45.08
N ASP A 132 -1.21 -14.25 -45.74
CA ASP A 132 -0.98 -13.81 -47.11
C ASP A 132 -1.96 -12.79 -47.69
N ARG A 133 -1.44 -11.61 -48.02
CA ARG A 133 -1.44 -11.13 -49.41
C ARG A 133 -0.43 -10.01 -49.61
N HIS A 134 0.75 -10.44 -50.07
CA HIS A 134 1.63 -9.63 -50.91
C HIS A 134 0.89 -9.31 -52.22
N SER A 135 0.70 -8.02 -52.53
CA SER A 135 0.48 -7.58 -53.90
C SER A 135 1.35 -6.36 -54.14
N GLY A 136 2.61 -6.63 -54.50
CA GLY A 136 3.52 -5.67 -55.07
C GLY A 136 2.99 -5.22 -56.43
N ARG A 137 2.58 -3.96 -56.51
CA ARG A 137 2.17 -3.31 -57.76
C ARG A 137 3.40 -2.60 -58.32
N GLY A 138 4.28 -3.37 -58.97
CA GLY A 138 5.39 -2.87 -59.77
C GLY A 138 5.09 -3.06 -61.25
N GLY A 139 5.31 -2.03 -62.07
CA GLY A 139 5.24 -2.13 -63.53
C GLY A 139 4.60 -0.92 -64.20
N ARG A 140 5.26 0.24 -64.13
CA ARG A 140 5.09 1.33 -65.10
C ARG A 140 6.32 1.28 -66.02
N ARG A 141 6.03 1.21 -67.33
CA ARG A 141 6.85 1.62 -68.49
C ARG A 141 8.11 0.81 -68.80
#